data_AF-A0A6V7IA61-F1
#
_entry.id   AF-A0A6V7IA61-F1
#
_cell.length_a   1.000
_cell.length_b   1.000
_cell.length_c   1.000
_cell.angle_alpha   90.00
_cell.angle_beta   90.00
_cell.angle_gamma   90.00
#
_symmetry.space_group_name_H-M   'P 1'
#
loop_
_entity.id
_entity.type
_entity.pdbx_description
1 polymer ?
#
loop_
_entity_poly.entity_id
_entity_poly.type
_entity_poly.pdbx_seq_one_letter_code
_entity_poly.pdbx_strand_id
1 'polypeptide(L)' 'NEFPSSFESIVRKILRLLYHVVAHIYHCHFREVALLGLHAHLNCVFAHLTLLNQRFNLIDPKETEILGDLEAA' A
#
# COMPACT_ATOMS: atom_id res chain seq x y z
N ASN A 1 23.50 16.86 -6.67
CA ASN A 1 22.44 16.20 -5.86
C ASN A 1 21.89 15.02 -6.64
N GLU A 2 22.63 13.92 -6.66
CA GLU A 2 22.18 12.66 -7.27
C GLU A 2 21.75 11.69 -6.16
N PHE A 3 20.75 10.86 -6.45
CA PHE A 3 20.32 9.80 -5.55
C PHE A 3 21.38 8.68 -5.50
N PRO A 4 21.46 7.91 -4.39
CA PRO A 4 22.37 6.78 -4.32
C PRO A 4 21.94 5.68 -5.30
N SER A 5 22.88 4.82 -5.70
CA SER A 5 22.61 3.64 -6.54
C SER A 5 21.59 2.67 -5.93
N SER A 6 21.39 2.72 -4.61
CA SER A 6 20.42 1.92 -3.86
C SER A 6 19.01 2.52 -3.83
N PHE A 7 18.77 3.69 -4.43
CA PHE A 7 17.52 4.43 -4.34
C PHE A 7 16.29 3.58 -4.66
N GLU A 8 16.30 2.90 -5.81
CA GLU A 8 15.16 2.09 -6.23
C GLU A 8 14.88 0.96 -5.22
N SER A 9 15.92 0.26 -4.77
CA SER A 9 15.79 -0.81 -3.76
C SER A 9 15.18 -0.29 -2.45
N ILE A 10 15.59 0.91 -2.03
CA ILE A 10 15.02 1.58 -0.85
C ILE A 10 13.55 1.92 -1.07
N VAL A 11 13.18 2.50 -2.21
CA VAL A 11 11.79 2.85 -2.55
C VAL A 11 10.90 1.60 -2.59
N ARG A 12 11.36 0.50 -3.20
CA ARG A 12 10.65 -0.78 -3.22
C ARG A 12 10.37 -1.28 -1.81
N LYS A 13 11.38 -1.23 -0.93
CA LYS A 13 11.23 -1.62 0.48
C LYS A 13 10.23 -0.73 1.23
N ILE A 14 10.30 0.60 1.02
CA ILE A 14 9.37 1.54 1.64
C ILE A 14 7.93 1.22 1.21
N LEU A 15 7.68 1.09 -0.09
CA LEU A 15 6.33 0.86 -0.59
C LEU A 15 5.75 -0.46 -0.07
N ARG A 16 6.56 -1.53 -0.04
CA ARG A 16 6.16 -2.83 0.51
C ARG A 16 5.77 -2.76 1.98
N LEU A 17 6.56 -2.06 2.80
CA LEU A 17 6.24 -1.88 4.22
C LEU A 17 4.95 -1.08 4.42
N LEU A 18 4.71 -0.04 3.61
CA LEU A 18 3.46 0.72 3.66
C LEU A 18 2.26 -0.15 3.27
N TYR A 19 2.40 -1.00 2.25
CA TYR A 19 1.39 -1.98 1.86
C TYR A 19 1.03 -2.92 3.02
N HIS A 20 2.03 -3.47 3.72
CA HIS A 20 1.78 -4.34 4.88
C HIS A 20 1.07 -3.62 6.03
N VAL A 21 1.39 -2.35 6.28
CA VAL A 21 0.69 -1.56 7.30
C VAL A 21 -0.77 -1.35 6.91
N VAL A 22 -1.04 -0.99 5.66
CA VAL A 22 -2.41 -0.80 5.16
C VAL A 22 -3.20 -2.12 5.21
N ALA A 23 -2.59 -3.23 4.77
CA ALA A 23 -3.17 -4.57 4.88
C ALA A 23 -3.57 -4.92 6.30
N HIS A 24 -2.67 -4.68 7.26
CA HIS A 24 -2.92 -4.93 8.67
C HIS A 24 -4.08 -4.07 9.21
N ILE A 25 -4.17 -2.81 8.79
CA ILE A 25 -5.29 -1.94 9.19
C ILE A 25 -6.62 -2.47 8.64
N TYR A 26 -6.68 -2.86 7.36
CA TYR A 26 -7.89 -3.47 6.79
C TYR A 26 -8.28 -4.77 7.50
N HIS A 27 -7.31 -5.62 7.85
CA HIS A 27 -7.61 -6.91 8.44
C HIS A 27 -7.95 -6.83 9.94
N CYS A 28 -7.17 -6.06 10.71
CA CYS A 28 -7.23 -6.08 12.17
C CYS A 28 -7.95 -4.87 12.79
N HIS A 29 -8.03 -3.74 12.09
CA HIS A 29 -8.46 -2.47 12.67
C HIS A 29 -9.52 -1.72 11.85
N PHE A 30 -10.12 -2.38 10.85
CA PHE A 30 -11.08 -1.72 9.97
C PHE A 30 -12.32 -1.25 10.72
N ARG A 31 -12.75 -1.99 11.74
CA ARG A 31 -13.91 -1.62 12.55
C ARG A 31 -13.69 -0.28 13.25
N GLU A 32 -12.54 -0.09 13.87
CA GLU A 32 -12.13 1.14 14.55
C GLU A 32 -12.01 2.29 13.55
N VAL A 33 -11.38 2.06 12.40
CA VAL A 33 -11.27 3.05 11.32
C VAL A 33 -12.66 3.46 10.81
N ALA A 34 -13.59 2.51 10.67
CA ALA A 34 -14.96 2.77 10.25
C ALA A 34 -15.75 3.57 11.30
N LEU A 35 -15.63 3.21 12.60
CA LEU A 35 -16.25 3.95 13.71
C LEU A 35 -15.77 5.40 13.80
N LEU A 36 -14.51 5.66 13.43
CA LEU A 36 -13.95 7.01 13.35
C LEU A 36 -14.31 7.75 12.05
N GLY A 37 -15.02 7.12 11.12
CA GLY A 37 -15.34 7.71 9.82
C GLY A 37 -14.13 7.86 8.88
N LEU A 38 -13.04 7.12 9.12
CA LEU A 38 -11.76 7.27 8.41
C LEU A 38 -11.57 6.29 7.24
N HIS A 39 -12.53 5.39 6.99
CA HIS A 39 -12.42 4.35 5.95
C HIS A 39 -12.18 4.92 4.55
N ALA A 40 -12.78 6.07 4.19
CA ALA A 40 -12.53 6.73 2.91
C ALA A 40 -11.06 7.21 2.76
N HIS A 41 -10.45 7.66 3.86
CA HIS A 41 -9.04 8.06 3.87
C HIS A 41 -8.12 6.85 3.70
N LEU A 42 -8.43 5.74 4.38
CA LEU A 42 -7.71 4.47 4.22
C LEU A 42 -7.76 3.99 2.75
N ASN A 43 -8.94 4.01 2.13
CA ASN A 43 -9.12 3.63 0.72
C ASN A 43 -8.34 4.56 -0.22
N CYS A 44 -8.35 5.87 0.02
CA CYS A 44 -7.58 6.83 -0.78
C CYS A 44 -6.07 6.56 -0.71
N VAL A 45 -5.55 6.31 0.50
CA VAL A 45 -4.14 5.93 0.69
C VAL A 45 -3.83 4.64 -0.04
N PHE A 46 -4.65 3.60 0.12
CA PHE A 46 -4.46 2.32 -0.57
C PHE A 46 -4.45 2.49 -2.10
N ALA A 47 -5.40 3.24 -2.66
CA ALA A 47 -5.46 3.52 -4.10
C ALA A 47 -4.20 4.24 -4.60
N HIS A 48 -3.70 5.23 -3.87
CA HIS A 48 -2.47 5.94 -4.24
C HIS A 48 -1.24 5.03 -4.21
N LEU A 49 -1.08 4.18 -3.19
CA LEU A 49 0.03 3.22 -3.14
C LEU A 49 -0.06 2.21 -4.28
N THR A 50 -1.27 1.77 -4.62
CA THR A 50 -1.54 0.85 -5.72
C THR A 50 -1.18 1.45 -7.07
N LEU A 51 -1.64 2.68 -7.35
CA LEU A 51 -1.31 3.39 -8.58
C LEU A 51 0.20 3.64 -8.70
N LEU A 52 0.88 3.97 -7.59
CA LEU A 52 2.33 4.12 -7.58
C LEU A 52 3.03 2.79 -7.92
N ASN A 53 2.58 1.69 -7.31
CA ASN A 53 3.11 0.37 -7.61
C ASN A 53 2.91 0.00 -9.09
N GLN A 54 1.68 0.15 -9.61
CA GLN A 54 1.34 -0.17 -11.00
C GLN A 54 2.15 0.68 -12.00
N ARG A 55 2.36 1.96 -11.70
CA ARG A 55 3.09 2.88 -12.59
C ARG A 55 4.57 2.54 -12.71
N PHE A 56 5.19 2.07 -11.64
CA PHE A 56 6.65 1.90 -11.56
C PHE A 56 7.10 0.44 -11.33
N ASN A 57 6.15 -0.50 -11.24
CA ASN A 57 6.37 -1.92 -11.00
C ASN A 57 7.32 -2.17 -9.81
N LEU A 58 6.94 -1.67 -8.63
CA LEU A 58 7.82 -1.56 -7.45
C LEU A 58 7.76 -2.79 -6.52
N ILE A 59 6.63 -3.48 -6.47
CA ILE A 59 6.37 -4.65 -5.62
C ILE A 59 6.06 -5.85 -6.52
N ASP A 60 6.54 -7.04 -6.13
CA ASP A 60 6.21 -8.28 -6.83
C ASP A 60 4.69 -8.56 -6.68
N PRO A 61 3.97 -8.89 -7.77
CA PRO A 61 2.53 -9.17 -7.70
C PRO A 61 2.13 -10.19 -6.63
N LYS A 62 2.99 -11.15 -6.31
CA LYS A 62 2.73 -12.15 -5.26
C LYS A 62 2.64 -11.54 -3.87
N GLU A 63 3.30 -10.41 -3.64
CA GLU A 63 3.29 -9.71 -2.34
C GLU A 63 2.03 -8.82 -2.18
N THR A 64 1.31 -8.53 -3.27
CA THR A 64 0.07 -7.74 -3.24
C THR A 64 -1.21 -8.57 -3.38
N GLU A 65 -1.10 -9.87 -3.69
CA GLU A 65 -2.24 -10.78 -3.95
C GLU A 65 -3.28 -10.79 -2.83
N ILE A 66 -2.84 -10.72 -1.57
CA ILE A 66 -3.70 -10.75 -0.37
C ILE A 66 -4.65 -9.54 -0.31
N LEU A 67 -4.35 -8.46 -1.03
CA LEU A 67 -5.17 -7.25 -1.10
C LEU A 67 -5.92 -7.13 -2.43
N GLY A 68 -5.85 -8.12 -3.32
CA GLY A 68 -6.51 -8.09 -4.62
C GLY A 68 -8.03 -7.88 -4.53
N ASP A 69 -8.66 -8.42 -3.49
CA ASP A 69 -10.10 -8.23 -3.24
C ASP A 69 -10.45 -6.77 -2.94
N LEU A 70 -9.52 -5.99 -2.40
CA LEU A 70 -9.69 -4.56 -2.12
C LEU A 70 -9.41 -3.68 -3.34
N GLU A 71 -8.63 -4.16 -4.30
CA GLU A 71 -8.38 -3.44 -5.57
C GLU A 71 -9.58 -3.54 -6.53
N ALA A 72 -10.44 -4.54 -6.34
CA ALA A 72 -11.62 -4.79 -7.16
C ALA A 72 -12.93 -4.15 -6.65
N ALA A 73 -12.90 -3.55 -5.46
CA ALA A 73 -14.05 -2.92 -4.79
C ALA A 73 -14.14 -1.41 -5.04
#